data_AF-I1QH25-F1
#
_entry.id   AF-I1QH25-F1
#
_cell.length_a   1.000
_cell.length_b   1.000
_cell.length_c   1.000
_cell.angle_alpha   90.00
_cell.angle_beta   90.00
_cell.angle_gamma   90.00
#
_symmetry.space_group_name_H-M   'P 1'
#
loop_
_entity.id
_entity.type
_entity.pdbx_description
1 polymer ?
#
loop_
_entity_poly.entity_id
_entity_poly.type
_entity_poly.pdbx_seq_one_letter_code
_entity_poly.pdbx_strand_id
1 'polypeptide(L)'
;MAAAAAAAADSTSAVPPAVVSAAEDTLAAAESVGDHLAEMVAAAGEDPDAIAELPPLRRARAFLAMAKAAASLFAVRLRCSGVDPDEHPIKKEFERLNLWEEKLNRFEDWDKAPLRPTTTVNTQAAARFIGHSLPHLTTDQKRSMQAISRGEGGSYSGNKRKPQPPRPNKKSVRAATEEFLAKAALELSGHNDSKVKGPIRLLSDEDED
;
A
#
# COMPACT_ATOMS: atom_id res chain seq x y z
N MET A 1 81.45 -19.39 -5.24
CA MET A 1 80.85 -19.18 -3.91
C MET A 1 79.97 -17.95 -4.00
N ALA A 2 78.66 -18.12 -3.74
CA ALA A 2 77.64 -17.10 -3.44
C ALA A 2 77.37 -15.99 -4.49
N ALA A 3 76.15 -15.63 -4.85
CA ALA A 3 74.83 -16.16 -4.52
C ALA A 3 73.87 -15.61 -5.58
N ALA A 4 73.05 -16.51 -6.13
CA ALA A 4 71.79 -16.14 -6.75
C ALA A 4 70.91 -15.49 -5.68
N ALA A 5 70.57 -14.21 -5.85
CA ALA A 5 69.67 -13.50 -4.94
C ALA A 5 68.66 -12.68 -5.75
N ALA A 6 67.42 -13.16 -5.66
CA ALA A 6 66.20 -12.41 -5.84
C ALA A 6 65.90 -11.87 -7.25
N ALA A 7 65.70 -12.81 -8.18
CA ALA A 7 64.48 -12.73 -8.99
C ALA A 7 63.30 -12.81 -8.02
N ALA A 8 62.87 -11.66 -7.50
CA ALA A 8 61.59 -11.53 -6.81
C ALA A 8 60.54 -11.82 -7.88
N ALA A 9 60.12 -13.08 -7.94
CA ALA A 9 58.95 -13.51 -8.66
C ALA A 9 57.78 -12.69 -8.09
N ASP A 10 57.41 -11.66 -8.83
CA ASP A 10 56.12 -11.03 -8.76
C ASP A 10 55.11 -12.17 -8.97
N SER A 11 54.56 -12.68 -7.88
CA SER A 11 53.48 -13.65 -7.93
C SER A 11 52.24 -12.90 -8.38
N THR A 12 52.19 -12.59 -9.68
CA THR A 12 51.02 -12.05 -10.35
C THR A 12 49.86 -12.94 -9.96
N SER A 13 48.86 -12.36 -9.27
CA SER A 13 47.73 -13.10 -8.73
C SER A 13 47.15 -14.00 -9.82
N ALA A 14 46.94 -15.29 -9.50
CA ALA A 14 46.32 -16.24 -10.43
C ALA A 14 44.92 -15.80 -10.90
N VAL A 15 44.32 -14.82 -10.21
CA VAL A 15 43.02 -14.23 -10.50
C VAL A 15 43.22 -12.90 -11.26
N PRO A 16 42.53 -12.70 -12.41
CA PRO A 16 42.57 -11.43 -13.13
C PRO A 16 42.08 -10.25 -12.27
N PRO A 17 42.69 -9.06 -12.37
CA PRO A 17 42.31 -7.90 -11.54
C PRO A 17 40.85 -7.46 -11.75
N ALA A 18 40.31 -7.66 -12.95
CA ALA A 18 38.90 -7.39 -13.25
C ALA A 18 37.95 -8.26 -12.40
N VAL A 19 38.34 -9.51 -12.10
CA VAL A 19 37.54 -10.40 -11.26
C VAL A 19 37.59 -9.96 -9.79
N VAL A 20 38.75 -9.49 -9.33
CA VAL A 20 38.90 -8.94 -7.97
C VAL A 20 38.05 -7.69 -7.80
N SER A 21 38.14 -6.73 -8.73
CA SER A 21 37.32 -5.51 -8.71
C SER A 21 35.82 -5.84 -8.75
N ALA A 22 35.39 -6.75 -9.62
CA ALA A 22 33.98 -7.16 -9.67
C ALA A 22 33.53 -7.81 -8.35
N ALA A 23 34.39 -8.59 -7.71
CA ALA A 23 34.08 -9.20 -6.42
C ALA A 23 33.92 -8.13 -5.32
N GLU A 24 34.83 -7.14 -5.26
CA GLU A 24 34.74 -6.01 -4.34
C GLU A 24 33.46 -5.19 -4.56
N ASP A 25 33.11 -4.90 -5.82
CA ASP A 25 31.87 -4.20 -6.16
C ASP A 25 30.62 -4.99 -5.72
N THR A 26 30.62 -6.31 -5.94
CA THR A 26 29.51 -7.17 -5.50
C THR A 26 29.39 -7.26 -3.98
N LEU A 27 30.53 -7.27 -3.27
CA LEU A 27 30.56 -7.27 -1.81
C LEU A 27 29.96 -5.97 -1.28
N ALA A 28 30.42 -4.83 -1.77
CA ALA A 28 29.91 -3.52 -1.37
C ALA A 28 28.40 -3.38 -1.66
N ALA A 29 27.93 -3.88 -2.80
CA ALA A 29 26.51 -3.89 -3.14
C ALA A 29 25.70 -4.82 -2.21
N ALA A 30 26.23 -6.00 -1.88
CA ALA A 30 25.56 -6.95 -1.00
C ALA A 30 25.48 -6.44 0.45
N GLU A 31 26.54 -5.82 0.96
CA GLU A 31 26.56 -5.16 2.27
C GLU A 31 25.52 -4.03 2.32
N SER A 32 25.52 -3.14 1.32
CA SER A 32 24.53 -2.07 1.21
C SER A 32 23.09 -2.61 1.23
N VAL A 33 22.76 -3.62 0.40
CA VAL A 33 21.42 -4.22 0.40
C VAL A 33 21.10 -4.87 1.75
N GLY A 34 22.08 -5.53 2.38
CA GLY A 34 21.96 -6.12 3.71
C GLY A 34 21.64 -5.10 4.79
N ASP A 35 22.34 -3.97 4.81
CA ASP A 35 22.15 -2.89 5.78
C ASP A 35 20.75 -2.27 5.67
N HIS A 36 20.32 -1.92 4.45
CA HIS A 36 18.97 -1.36 4.23
C HIS A 36 17.87 -2.37 4.60
N LEU A 37 18.08 -3.66 4.33
CA LEU A 37 17.13 -4.70 4.71
C LEU A 37 17.07 -4.87 6.23
N ALA A 38 18.23 -4.83 6.91
CA ALA A 38 18.31 -4.90 8.36
C ALA A 38 17.62 -3.70 9.03
N GLU A 39 17.83 -2.49 8.51
CA GLU A 39 17.13 -1.27 8.96
C GLU A 39 15.61 -1.43 8.81
N MET A 40 15.15 -1.92 7.66
CA MET A 40 13.72 -2.13 7.41
C MET A 40 13.10 -3.18 8.34
N VAL A 41 13.82 -4.26 8.62
CA VAL A 41 13.40 -5.32 9.56
C VAL A 41 13.39 -4.79 11.00
N ALA A 42 14.40 -4.01 11.39
CA ALA A 42 14.46 -3.38 12.71
C ALA A 42 13.28 -2.41 12.92
N ALA A 43 13.01 -1.53 11.95
CA ALA A 43 11.88 -0.61 12.00
C ALA A 43 10.53 -1.34 12.09
N ALA A 44 10.37 -2.46 11.37
CA ALA A 44 9.17 -3.29 11.46
C ALA A 44 9.06 -4.05 12.79
N GLY A 45 10.18 -4.28 13.50
CA GLY A 45 10.20 -4.84 14.84
C GLY A 45 9.81 -3.84 15.93
N GLU A 46 10.21 -2.57 15.77
CA GLU A 46 9.83 -1.48 16.68
C GLU A 46 8.35 -1.11 16.56
N ASP A 47 7.84 -1.05 15.32
CA ASP A 47 6.43 -0.83 15.03
C ASP A 47 5.90 -1.86 14.02
N PRO A 48 5.30 -2.96 14.52
CA PRO A 48 4.71 -4.00 13.66
C PRO A 48 3.60 -3.49 12.74
N ASP A 49 2.99 -2.35 13.08
CA ASP A 49 1.90 -1.75 12.30
C ASP A 49 2.40 -0.70 11.29
N ALA A 50 3.66 -0.26 11.35
CA ALA A 50 4.21 0.75 10.45
C ALA A 50 3.98 0.42 8.96
N ILE A 51 4.24 -0.82 8.55
CA ILE A 51 4.00 -1.28 7.18
C ILE A 51 2.49 -1.32 6.88
N ALA A 52 1.66 -1.68 7.87
CA ALA A 52 0.21 -1.71 7.75
C ALA A 52 -0.43 -0.32 7.74
N GLU A 53 0.28 0.73 8.12
CA GLU A 53 -0.16 2.13 8.03
C GLU A 53 0.19 2.76 6.67
N LEU A 54 1.12 2.18 5.91
CA LEU A 54 1.46 2.66 4.57
C LEU A 54 0.24 2.60 3.62
N PRO A 55 0.10 3.58 2.69
CA PRO A 55 -0.85 3.50 1.59
C PRO A 55 -0.69 2.19 0.82
N PRO A 56 -1.77 1.59 0.29
CA PRO A 56 -1.74 0.24 -0.28
C PRO A 56 -0.64 0.02 -1.31
N LEU A 57 -0.40 0.99 -2.20
CA LEU A 57 0.64 0.91 -3.21
C LEU A 57 2.06 0.92 -2.61
N ARG A 58 2.30 1.81 -1.63
CA ARG A 58 3.60 1.89 -0.93
C ARG A 58 3.86 0.64 -0.09
N ARG A 59 2.82 0.11 0.55
CA ARG A 59 2.88 -1.15 1.30
C ARG A 59 3.29 -2.31 0.40
N ALA A 60 2.65 -2.45 -0.76
CA ALA A 60 2.99 -3.48 -1.73
C ALA A 60 4.44 -3.33 -2.24
N ARG A 61 4.91 -2.10 -2.50
CA ARG A 61 6.31 -1.85 -2.87
C ARG A 61 7.29 -2.24 -1.76
N ALA A 62 6.99 -1.94 -0.51
CA ALA A 62 7.85 -2.31 0.62
C ALA A 62 8.01 -3.84 0.70
N PHE A 63 6.91 -4.60 0.62
CA PHE A 63 6.97 -6.07 0.60
C PHE A 63 7.72 -6.62 -0.62
N LEU A 64 7.50 -6.04 -1.80
CA LEU A 64 8.21 -6.43 -3.02
C LEU A 64 9.72 -6.16 -2.91
N ALA A 65 10.11 -5.01 -2.36
CA ALA A 65 11.51 -4.64 -2.13
C ALA A 65 12.19 -5.61 -1.15
N MET A 66 11.55 -5.93 -0.02
CA MET A 66 12.08 -6.93 0.92
C MET A 66 12.27 -8.31 0.26
N ALA A 67 11.26 -8.77 -0.49
CA ALA A 67 11.33 -10.06 -1.17
C ALA A 67 12.44 -10.09 -2.23
N LYS A 68 12.59 -9.02 -3.01
CA LYS A 68 13.69 -8.87 -3.99
C LYS A 68 15.05 -8.81 -3.33
N ALA A 69 15.22 -8.07 -2.24
CA ALA A 69 16.47 -8.00 -1.50
C ALA A 69 16.86 -9.38 -0.97
N ALA A 70 15.93 -10.09 -0.32
CA ALA A 70 16.16 -11.44 0.18
C ALA A 70 16.51 -12.45 -0.93
N ALA A 71 15.78 -12.43 -2.05
CA ALA A 71 16.04 -13.30 -3.20
C ALA A 71 17.41 -13.02 -3.84
N SER A 72 17.78 -11.75 -3.98
CA SER A 72 19.08 -11.32 -4.51
C SER A 72 20.24 -11.76 -3.62
N LEU A 73 20.16 -11.53 -2.31
CA LEU A 73 21.19 -11.99 -1.36
C LEU A 73 21.33 -13.51 -1.36
N PHE A 74 20.21 -14.23 -1.44
CA PHE A 74 20.24 -15.69 -1.56
C PHE A 74 20.87 -16.16 -2.88
N ALA A 75 20.57 -15.49 -4.01
CA ALA A 75 21.20 -15.80 -5.29
C ALA A 75 22.71 -15.52 -5.30
N VAL A 76 23.17 -14.45 -4.63
CA VAL A 76 24.60 -14.19 -4.41
C VAL A 76 25.23 -15.33 -3.63
N ARG A 77 24.62 -15.76 -2.52
CA ARG A 77 25.10 -16.90 -1.72
C ARG A 77 25.21 -18.19 -2.54
N LEU A 78 24.24 -18.47 -3.42
CA LEU A 78 24.31 -19.63 -4.31
C LEU A 78 25.52 -19.54 -5.24
N ARG A 79 25.76 -18.39 -5.88
CA ARG A 79 26.93 -18.17 -6.75
C ARG A 79 28.24 -18.34 -5.97
N CYS A 80 28.33 -17.80 -4.75
CA CYS A 80 29.48 -17.99 -3.88
C CYS A 80 29.71 -19.46 -3.47
N SER A 81 28.66 -20.28 -3.54
CA SER A 81 28.71 -21.72 -3.24
C SER A 81 28.96 -22.57 -4.50
N GLY A 82 29.17 -21.95 -5.66
CA GLY A 82 29.36 -22.62 -6.96
C GLY A 82 28.07 -23.16 -7.58
N VAL A 83 26.90 -22.77 -7.07
CA VAL A 83 25.59 -23.15 -7.63
C VAL A 83 25.09 -22.03 -8.54
N ASP A 84 24.73 -22.37 -9.78
CA ASP A 84 24.16 -21.43 -10.72
C ASP A 84 22.70 -21.09 -10.34
N PRO A 85 22.35 -19.81 -10.06
CA PRO A 85 20.98 -19.41 -9.77
C PRO A 85 19.99 -19.68 -10.91
N ASP A 86 20.46 -19.77 -12.15
CA ASP A 86 19.58 -19.96 -13.32
C ASP A 86 19.07 -21.41 -13.45
N GLU A 87 19.81 -22.38 -12.91
CA GLU A 87 19.39 -23.79 -12.81
C GLU A 87 18.68 -24.08 -11.47
N HIS A 88 18.74 -23.15 -10.52
CA HIS A 88 18.16 -23.30 -9.19
C HIS A 88 16.69 -22.84 -9.15
N PRO A 89 15.81 -23.43 -8.30
CA PRO A 89 14.41 -23.00 -8.14
C PRO A 89 14.19 -21.51 -7.83
N ILE A 90 15.22 -20.80 -7.39
CA ILE A 90 15.20 -19.35 -7.14
C ILE A 90 14.89 -18.55 -8.41
N LYS A 91 15.20 -19.07 -9.59
CA LYS A 91 14.82 -18.45 -10.86
C LYS A 91 13.31 -18.22 -10.96
N LYS A 92 12.50 -19.20 -10.55
CA LYS A 92 11.03 -19.08 -10.52
C LYS A 92 10.57 -17.99 -9.57
N GLU A 93 11.32 -17.75 -8.49
CA GLU A 93 11.04 -16.66 -7.55
C GLU A 93 11.32 -15.30 -8.21
N PHE A 94 12.42 -15.14 -8.94
CA PHE A 94 12.65 -13.91 -9.72
C PHE A 94 11.59 -13.67 -10.78
N GLU A 95 11.17 -14.71 -11.52
CA GLU A 95 10.06 -14.62 -12.48
C GLU A 95 8.76 -14.16 -11.80
N ARG A 96 8.46 -14.71 -10.61
CA ARG A 96 7.32 -14.31 -9.79
C ARG A 96 7.42 -12.84 -9.36
N LEU A 97 8.58 -12.40 -8.87
CA LEU A 97 8.81 -11.03 -8.41
C LEU A 97 8.74 -10.01 -9.55
N ASN A 98 9.27 -10.35 -10.73
CA ASN A 98 9.18 -9.51 -11.92
C ASN A 98 7.72 -9.35 -12.38
N LEU A 99 6.93 -10.44 -12.38
CA LEU A 99 5.50 -10.38 -12.67
C LEU A 99 4.76 -9.44 -11.69
N TRP A 100 5.11 -9.47 -10.41
CA TRP A 100 4.50 -8.58 -9.41
C TRP A 100 4.94 -7.13 -9.57
N GLU A 101 6.20 -6.88 -9.92
CA GLU A 101 6.69 -5.55 -10.26
C GLU A 101 5.93 -4.97 -11.47
N GLU A 102 5.79 -5.74 -12.55
CA GLU A 102 5.02 -5.32 -13.71
C GLU A 102 3.56 -4.98 -13.36
N LYS A 103 2.93 -5.81 -12.52
CA LYS A 103 1.57 -5.53 -12.03
C LYS A 103 1.52 -4.24 -11.22
N LEU A 104 2.52 -4.01 -10.37
CA LEU A 104 2.59 -2.84 -9.51
C LEU A 104 2.81 -1.55 -10.32
N ASN A 105 3.70 -1.60 -11.31
CA ASN A 105 4.00 -0.50 -12.22
C ASN A 105 2.74 -0.05 -12.97
N ARG A 106 1.85 -0.97 -13.37
CA ARG A 106 0.57 -0.62 -14.02
C ARG A 106 -0.33 0.25 -13.14
N PHE A 107 -0.25 0.13 -11.82
CA PHE A 107 -1.04 0.95 -10.89
C PHE A 107 -0.43 2.34 -10.68
N GLU A 108 0.87 2.53 -10.89
CA GLU A 108 1.50 3.86 -10.79
C GLU A 108 0.97 4.83 -11.85
N ASP A 109 0.61 4.28 -13.00
CA ASP A 109 0.06 5.05 -14.11
C ASP A 109 -1.46 5.19 -14.01
N TRP A 110 -2.14 4.47 -13.11
CA TRP A 110 -3.58 4.64 -12.88
C TRP A 110 -3.91 5.96 -12.20
N ASP A 111 -3.04 6.48 -11.33
CA ASP A 111 -3.21 7.80 -10.72
C ASP A 111 -2.95 8.94 -11.72
N LYS A 112 -2.17 8.68 -12.78
CA LYS A 112 -1.83 9.65 -13.84
C LYS A 112 -2.78 9.59 -15.03
N ALA A 113 -3.41 8.45 -15.26
CA ALA A 113 -4.44 8.31 -16.28
C ALA A 113 -5.57 9.31 -15.95
N PRO A 114 -6.13 10.02 -16.95
CA PRO A 114 -7.35 10.79 -16.72
C PRO A 114 -8.32 9.86 -16.00
N LEU A 115 -8.88 10.28 -14.85
CA LEU A 115 -9.94 9.54 -14.14
C LEU A 115 -10.81 8.95 -15.23
N ARG A 116 -10.85 7.60 -15.34
CA ARG A 116 -11.45 6.94 -16.50
C ARG A 116 -12.72 7.70 -16.86
N PRO A 117 -12.93 8.13 -18.11
CA PRO A 117 -14.08 8.97 -18.49
C PRO A 117 -15.45 8.33 -18.11
N THR A 118 -15.44 7.08 -17.66
CA THR A 118 -16.57 6.33 -17.12
C THR A 118 -16.93 6.62 -15.66
N THR A 119 -16.05 7.20 -14.82
CA THR A 119 -16.41 7.55 -13.42
C THR A 119 -16.93 8.98 -13.28
N THR A 120 -16.76 9.81 -14.30
CA THR A 120 -17.41 11.12 -14.34
C THR A 120 -18.84 10.97 -14.86
N VAL A 121 -19.81 11.22 -13.99
CA VAL A 121 -21.22 11.24 -14.39
C VAL A 121 -21.41 12.27 -15.49
N ASN A 122 -21.92 11.84 -16.65
CA ASN A 122 -22.33 12.76 -17.71
C ASN A 122 -23.59 13.49 -17.24
N THR A 123 -23.40 14.67 -16.65
CA THR A 123 -24.48 15.49 -16.07
C THR A 123 -25.52 15.89 -17.10
N GLN A 124 -25.11 16.07 -18.36
CA GLN A 124 -26.02 16.40 -19.46
C GLN A 124 -26.93 15.22 -19.81
N ALA A 125 -26.36 14.02 -19.93
CA ALA A 125 -27.14 12.80 -20.16
C ALA A 125 -28.04 12.47 -18.96
N ALA A 126 -27.52 12.58 -17.74
CA ALA A 126 -28.29 12.39 -16.52
C ALA A 126 -29.50 13.35 -16.45
N ALA A 127 -29.32 14.61 -16.82
CA ALA A 127 -30.42 15.58 -16.86
C ALA A 127 -31.50 15.20 -17.89
N ARG A 128 -31.13 14.60 -19.03
CA ARG A 128 -32.09 14.06 -20.03
C ARG A 128 -32.87 12.88 -19.46
N PHE A 129 -32.18 11.93 -18.83
CA PHE A 129 -32.82 10.77 -18.20
C PHE A 129 -33.76 11.20 -17.08
N ILE A 130 -33.29 12.00 -16.12
CA ILE A 130 -34.07 12.49 -14.98
C ILE A 130 -35.28 13.30 -15.45
N GLY A 131 -35.09 14.22 -16.41
CA GLY A 131 -36.16 15.06 -16.93
C GLY A 131 -37.26 14.28 -17.66
N HIS A 132 -36.94 13.14 -18.26
CA HIS A 132 -37.90 12.30 -18.98
C HIS A 132 -38.54 11.22 -18.10
N SER A 133 -37.80 10.65 -17.15
CA SER A 133 -38.26 9.55 -16.29
C SER A 133 -39.17 10.00 -15.14
N LEU A 134 -39.16 11.29 -14.78
CA LEU A 134 -39.96 11.81 -13.66
C LEU A 134 -41.13 12.67 -14.17
N PRO A 135 -42.39 12.20 -14.06
CA PRO A 135 -43.56 12.92 -14.58
C PRO A 135 -43.93 14.18 -13.77
N HIS A 136 -43.51 14.24 -12.49
CA HIS A 136 -43.91 15.28 -11.53
C HIS A 136 -42.87 16.38 -11.29
N LEU A 137 -42.00 16.69 -12.27
CA LEU A 137 -41.13 17.87 -12.13
C LEU A 137 -41.95 19.15 -12.26
N THR A 138 -41.70 20.10 -11.35
CA THR A 138 -42.17 21.48 -11.47
C THR A 138 -41.63 22.12 -12.77
N THR A 139 -42.30 23.14 -13.27
CA THR A 139 -41.89 23.86 -14.48
C THR A 139 -40.46 24.38 -14.41
N ASP A 140 -40.06 24.86 -13.23
CA ASP A 140 -38.73 25.40 -12.97
C ASP A 140 -37.66 24.29 -12.95
N GLN A 141 -37.98 23.13 -12.38
CA GLN A 141 -37.12 21.95 -12.44
C GLN A 141 -36.94 21.44 -13.87
N LYS A 142 -38.01 21.41 -14.68
CA LYS A 142 -37.93 21.02 -16.11
C LYS A 142 -37.03 21.98 -16.89
N ARG A 143 -37.19 23.29 -16.70
CA ARG A 143 -36.35 24.31 -17.35
C ARG A 143 -34.88 24.20 -16.91
N SER A 144 -34.63 23.94 -15.63
CA SER A 144 -33.29 23.70 -15.09
C SER A 144 -32.63 22.44 -15.69
N MET A 145 -33.36 21.32 -15.77
CA MET A 145 -32.85 20.08 -16.40
C MET A 145 -32.57 20.28 -17.90
N GLN A 146 -33.39 21.04 -18.61
CA GLN A 146 -33.15 21.38 -20.02
C GLN A 146 -31.89 22.25 -20.21
N ALA A 147 -31.67 23.23 -19.34
CA ALA A 147 -30.46 24.07 -19.37
C ALA A 147 -29.18 23.24 -19.10
N ILE A 148 -29.23 22.31 -18.14
CA ILE A 148 -28.10 21.40 -17.84
C ILE A 148 -27.87 20.44 -19.01
N SER A 149 -28.92 19.92 -19.65
CA SER A 149 -28.84 19.04 -20.83
C SER A 149 -28.20 19.72 -22.07
N ARG A 150 -28.30 21.06 -22.17
CA ARG A 150 -27.68 21.87 -23.24
C ARG A 150 -26.26 22.33 -22.92
N GLY A 151 -25.79 22.11 -21.69
CA GLY A 151 -24.49 22.61 -21.22
C GLY A 151 -24.49 24.10 -20.88
N GLU A 152 -25.66 24.75 -20.85
CA GLU A 152 -25.84 26.18 -20.58
C GLU A 152 -25.97 26.47 -19.07
N GLY A 153 -26.16 25.42 -18.26
CA GLY A 153 -26.16 25.52 -16.81
C GLY A 153 -24.73 25.56 -16.27
N GLY A 154 -24.36 26.64 -15.57
CA GLY A 154 -23.17 26.65 -14.73
C GLY A 154 -23.15 25.39 -13.85
N SER A 155 -22.00 24.72 -13.78
CA SER A 155 -21.82 23.50 -12.99
C SER A 155 -22.53 23.66 -11.65
N TYR A 156 -23.47 22.77 -11.33
CA TYR A 156 -24.09 22.74 -10.01
C TYR A 156 -22.96 22.47 -9.02
N SER A 157 -22.40 23.55 -8.44
CA SER A 157 -21.51 23.47 -7.30
C SER A 157 -22.39 23.12 -6.10
N GLY A 158 -22.87 21.88 -6.06
CA GLY A 158 -23.48 21.33 -4.86
C GLY A 158 -22.51 21.63 -3.75
N ASN A 159 -22.94 22.46 -2.78
CA ASN A 159 -22.13 23.06 -1.72
C ASN A 159 -20.86 22.25 -1.53
N LYS A 160 -19.73 22.75 -2.06
CA LYS A 160 -18.43 22.18 -1.72
C LYS A 160 -18.39 22.24 -0.20
N ARG A 161 -18.64 21.09 0.45
CA ARG A 161 -18.46 20.97 1.89
C ARG A 161 -17.05 21.48 2.10
N LYS A 162 -16.93 22.62 2.80
CA LYS A 162 -15.62 23.18 3.15
C LYS A 162 -14.79 22.00 3.65
N PRO A 163 -13.57 21.79 3.15
CA PRO A 163 -12.67 20.77 3.69
C PRO A 163 -12.68 20.95 5.20
N GLN A 164 -13.16 19.94 5.91
CA GLN A 164 -13.12 19.96 7.36
C GLN A 164 -11.63 20.10 7.73
N PRO A 165 -11.25 21.03 8.64
CA PRO A 165 -9.85 21.20 9.02
C PRO A 165 -9.26 19.84 9.43
N PRO A 166 -7.96 19.61 9.17
CA PRO A 166 -7.31 18.35 9.50
C PRO A 166 -7.59 18.04 10.97
N ARG A 167 -8.31 16.94 11.20
CA ARG A 167 -8.60 16.48 12.56
C ARG A 167 -7.25 16.17 13.21
N PRO A 168 -7.00 16.64 14.45
CA PRO A 168 -5.75 16.36 15.13
C PRO A 168 -5.57 14.85 15.28
N ASN A 169 -4.34 14.38 15.00
CA ASN A 169 -3.79 13.04 15.17
C ASN A 169 -4.83 11.92 15.35
N LYS A 170 -5.10 11.22 14.25
CA LYS A 170 -5.84 9.95 14.29
C LYS A 170 -5.02 8.98 15.14
N LYS A 171 -5.57 8.57 16.28
CA LYS A 171 -5.09 7.37 16.99
C LYS A 171 -5.06 6.21 15.98
N SER A 172 -4.05 5.35 16.04
CA SER A 172 -3.99 4.12 15.24
C SER A 172 -5.36 3.44 15.22
N VAL A 173 -5.76 2.88 14.08
CA VAL A 173 -7.06 2.21 13.93
C VAL A 173 -7.25 1.20 15.06
N ARG A 174 -6.18 0.49 15.46
CA ARG A 174 -6.22 -0.46 16.57
C ARG A 174 -6.54 0.22 17.90
N ALA A 175 -5.85 1.30 18.24
CA ALA A 175 -6.12 2.06 19.48
C ALA A 175 -7.56 2.61 19.51
N ALA A 176 -8.08 3.07 18.36
CA ALA A 176 -9.48 3.50 18.25
C ALA A 176 -10.47 2.33 18.40
N THR A 177 -10.12 1.15 17.89
CA THR A 177 -10.96 -0.06 18.03
C THR A 177 -10.93 -0.56 19.47
N GLU A 178 -9.77 -0.56 20.11
CA GLU A 178 -9.59 -0.97 21.50
C GLU A 178 -10.33 -0.05 22.47
N GLU A 179 -10.26 1.27 22.29
CA GLU A 179 -11.06 2.24 23.07
C GLU A 179 -12.56 2.03 22.87
N PHE A 180 -13.00 1.77 21.64
CA PHE A 180 -14.41 1.48 21.36
C PHE A 180 -14.86 0.18 22.03
N LEU A 181 -14.06 -0.89 21.95
CA LEU A 181 -14.36 -2.17 22.59
C LEU A 181 -14.34 -2.08 24.12
N ALA A 182 -13.39 -1.35 24.71
CA ALA A 182 -13.33 -1.11 26.15
C ALA A 182 -14.54 -0.30 26.63
N LYS A 183 -14.95 0.72 25.88
CA LYS A 183 -16.15 1.49 26.17
C LYS A 183 -17.42 0.64 26.07
N ALA A 184 -17.54 -0.18 25.03
CA ALA A 184 -18.67 -1.10 24.87
C ALA A 184 -18.72 -2.15 26.00
N ALA A 185 -17.57 -2.66 26.44
CA ALA A 185 -17.49 -3.58 27.57
C ALA A 185 -17.93 -2.93 28.90
N LEU A 186 -17.61 -1.64 29.08
CA LEU A 186 -18.04 -0.86 30.25
C LEU A 186 -19.54 -0.50 30.22
N GLU A 187 -20.09 -0.24 29.04
CA GLU A 187 -21.54 -0.08 28.85
C GLU A 187 -22.29 -1.40 29.10
N LEU A 188 -21.67 -2.55 28.79
CA LEU A 188 -22.23 -3.88 29.06
C LEU A 188 -22.15 -4.26 30.55
N SER A 189 -21.14 -3.79 31.28
CA SER A 189 -20.93 -4.10 32.70
C SER A 189 -21.71 -3.19 33.67
N GLY A 190 -22.57 -2.31 33.15
CA GLY A 190 -23.67 -1.72 33.93
C GLY A 190 -23.25 -0.65 34.93
N HIS A 191 -22.40 0.31 34.55
CA HIS A 191 -22.28 1.57 35.30
C HIS A 191 -23.40 2.53 34.88
N ASN A 192 -24.52 2.45 35.61
CA ASN A 192 -25.73 3.24 35.36
C ASN A 192 -25.52 4.70 35.78
N ASP A 193 -25.11 5.57 34.85
CA ASP A 193 -25.31 7.02 35.04
C ASP A 193 -25.52 7.84 33.76
N SER A 194 -25.74 7.20 32.60
CA SER A 194 -26.15 7.94 31.40
C SER A 194 -27.45 7.42 30.81
N LYS A 195 -28.47 8.25 30.98
CA LYS A 195 -29.81 8.24 30.39
C LYS A 195 -29.77 8.09 28.87
N VAL A 196 -29.58 6.88 28.36
CA VAL A 196 -29.76 6.53 26.95
C VAL A 196 -30.73 5.37 26.86
N LYS A 197 -31.91 5.66 26.29
CA LYS A 197 -32.99 4.70 26.11
C LYS A 197 -32.73 3.92 24.82
N GLY A 198 -32.17 2.72 24.94
CA GLY A 198 -32.04 1.76 23.84
C GLY A 198 -33.37 1.04 23.55
N PRO A 199 -33.55 0.45 22.36
CA PRO A 199 -34.85 -0.06 21.88
C PRO A 199 -35.25 -1.45 22.42
N ILE A 200 -34.53 -2.01 23.40
CA ILE A 200 -34.83 -3.36 23.90
C ILE A 200 -35.78 -3.26 25.10
N ARG A 201 -37.08 -3.41 24.84
CA ARG A 201 -38.06 -3.81 25.87
C ARG A 201 -37.94 -5.32 26.04
N LEU A 202 -37.41 -5.77 27.17
CA LEU A 202 -37.62 -7.14 27.65
C LEU A 202 -39.09 -7.23 28.10
N LEU A 203 -39.87 -8.06 27.43
CA LEU A 203 -41.17 -8.51 27.93
C LEU A 203 -40.87 -9.52 29.04
N SER A 204 -41.30 -9.22 30.26
CA SER A 204 -41.32 -10.18 31.35
C SER A 204 -42.57 -11.05 31.17
N ASP A 205 -42.36 -12.34 30.91
CA ASP A 205 -43.37 -13.38 31.08
C ASP A 205 -43.38 -13.75 32.57
N GLU A 206 -44.44 -13.40 33.29
CA GLU A 206 -44.81 -14.05 34.56
C GLU A 206 -46.32 -14.29 34.58
N ASP A 207 -46.68 -15.57 34.56
CA ASP A 207 -48.03 -16.13 34.72
C ASP A 207 -48.46 -16.09 36.19
N GLU A 208 -49.75 -15.83 36.47
CA GLU A 208 -50.42 -16.24 37.72
C GLU A 208 -51.93 -16.45 37.49
N ASP A 209 -52.36 -17.72 37.48
CA ASP A 209 -53.60 -18.27 38.08
C ASP A 209 -53.44 -19.79 38.29
#